data_AF-B4P8E3-F1
#
_entry.id   AF-B4P8E3-F1
#
_cell.length_a   1.000
_cell.length_b   1.000
_cell.length_c   1.000
_cell.angle_alpha   90.00
_cell.angle_beta   90.00
_cell.angle_gamma   90.00
#
_symmetry.space_group_name_H-M   'P 1'
#
loop_
_entity.id
_entity.type
_entity.pdbx_description
1 polymer ?
#
loop_
_entity_poly.entity_id
_entity_poly.type
_entity_poly.pdbx_seq_one_letter_code
_entity_poly.pdbx_strand_id
1 'polypeptide(L)'
;MSNLIFTELLLAIVLTSSYVLASEKCIFCRDINCQRSTYDAEEQCSEKLDSCVSVFKAGVVQAQGCLESLEDDWRDTCQDKDIGHEIDCEICVTERCNNVASKRANCLQCNNTEDAQCAESPELLKATQCPIARSGRSFCFASLVGDVLERGCSLTLLDQVNCLADPNCHLCDPLEQPHCNDQIVRVDDGPTTQDPTESTSSSTESTPSSTITTESSSSSTTSTSTSSTTSTSTSSSTSSTTSSSTTSSSTSSTTSSSTNSPETTQSTTEPSTTEEVPTTTGKPNSAFGLNASVFLIFAQLAVCFYNPLNRQSGGA
;
A
#
# COMPACT_ATOMS: atom_id res chain seq x y z
N MET A 1 54.11 7.06 -10.81
CA MET A 1 53.34 6.07 -10.04
C MET A 1 51.92 6.55 -9.71
N SER A 2 51.56 7.82 -9.86
CA SER A 2 50.22 8.34 -9.52
C SER A 2 49.08 7.98 -10.51
N ASN A 3 49.39 7.55 -11.74
CA ASN A 3 48.35 7.24 -12.75
C ASN A 3 47.66 5.88 -12.56
N LEU A 4 48.32 4.91 -11.90
CA LEU A 4 47.76 3.56 -11.72
C LEU A 4 46.59 3.56 -10.72
N ILE A 5 46.66 4.39 -9.69
CA ILE A 5 45.65 4.50 -8.62
C ILE A 5 44.34 5.07 -9.17
N PHE A 6 44.41 5.99 -10.14
CA PHE A 6 43.22 6.62 -10.71
C PHE A 6 42.44 5.65 -11.61
N THR A 7 43.13 4.84 -12.42
CA THR A 7 42.49 3.81 -13.25
C THR A 7 41.84 2.70 -12.43
N GLU A 8 42.47 2.25 -11.34
CA GLU A 8 41.89 1.26 -10.42
C GLU A 8 40.62 1.80 -9.73
N LEU A 9 40.63 3.07 -9.30
CA LEU A 9 39.48 3.72 -8.67
C LEU A 9 38.31 3.90 -9.66
N LEU A 10 38.60 4.27 -10.91
CA LEU A 10 37.58 4.48 -11.93
C LEU A 10 36.97 3.14 -12.39
N LEU A 11 37.78 2.07 -12.48
CA LEU A 11 37.29 0.72 -12.74
C LEU A 11 36.43 0.21 -11.58
N ALA A 12 36.82 0.49 -10.33
CA ALA A 12 36.02 0.17 -9.15
C ALA A 12 34.67 0.91 -9.14
N ILE A 13 34.63 2.20 -9.51
CA ILE A 13 33.38 2.99 -9.59
C ILE A 13 32.45 2.48 -10.71
N VAL A 14 32.99 2.03 -11.83
CA VAL A 14 32.18 1.45 -12.93
C VAL A 14 31.66 0.06 -12.55
N LEU A 15 32.43 -0.73 -11.78
CA LEU A 15 31.99 -2.04 -11.28
C LEU A 15 31.01 -1.93 -10.10
N THR A 16 31.04 -0.85 -9.32
CA THR A 16 30.04 -0.55 -8.27
C THR A 16 28.86 0.25 -8.78
N SER A 17 28.81 0.57 -10.08
CA SER A 17 27.61 1.10 -10.72
C SER A 17 26.59 -0.02 -10.80
N SER A 18 25.91 -0.26 -9.68
CA SER A 18 24.79 -1.17 -9.54
C SER A 18 23.85 -0.93 -10.71
N TYR A 19 23.72 -1.92 -11.58
CA TYR A 19 22.66 -1.94 -12.58
C TYR A 19 21.37 -1.69 -11.82
N VAL A 20 20.72 -0.55 -12.07
CA VAL A 20 19.35 -0.33 -11.62
C VAL A 20 18.52 -1.28 -12.48
N LEU A 21 18.39 -2.51 -12.01
CA LEU A 21 17.44 -3.47 -12.54
C LEU A 21 16.08 -2.96 -12.11
N ALA A 22 15.41 -2.26 -13.02
CA ALA A 22 13.99 -1.99 -12.85
C ALA A 22 13.20 -3.30 -13.06
N SER A 23 11.95 -3.27 -12.62
CA SER A 23 11.19 -4.48 -12.38
C SER A 23 10.86 -5.19 -13.69
N GLU A 24 11.33 -6.42 -13.85
CA GLU A 24 10.93 -7.24 -14.98
C GLU A 24 9.51 -7.80 -14.76
N LYS A 25 9.10 -8.00 -13.50
CA LYS A 25 7.80 -8.61 -13.14
C LYS A 25 7.13 -7.94 -11.96
N CYS A 26 5.83 -7.71 -12.07
CA CYS A 26 5.00 -7.14 -11.01
C CYS A 26 3.90 -8.11 -10.59
N ILE A 27 3.43 -7.99 -9.35
CA ILE A 27 2.19 -8.64 -8.95
C ILE A 27 1.07 -7.97 -9.74
N PHE A 28 0.19 -8.78 -10.33
CA PHE A 28 -0.90 -8.32 -11.16
C PHE A 28 -2.23 -8.62 -10.49
N CYS A 29 -3.16 -7.67 -10.53
CA CYS A 29 -4.59 -7.88 -10.32
C CYS A 29 -5.39 -6.68 -10.83
N ARG A 30 -6.68 -6.89 -11.12
CA ARG A 30 -7.66 -5.84 -11.43
C ARG A 30 -8.98 -6.12 -10.75
N ASP A 31 -9.66 -5.06 -10.30
CA ASP A 31 -10.99 -5.10 -9.72
C ASP A 31 -11.14 -6.15 -8.61
N ILE A 32 -12.17 -6.99 -8.69
CA ILE A 32 -12.51 -8.02 -7.72
C ILE A 32 -11.40 -9.07 -7.56
N ASN A 33 -10.50 -9.24 -8.53
CA ASN A 33 -9.39 -10.17 -8.39
C ASN A 33 -8.36 -9.67 -7.37
N CYS A 34 -8.24 -8.35 -7.19
CA CYS A 34 -7.41 -7.79 -6.12
C CYS A 34 -7.95 -8.11 -4.72
N GLN A 35 -9.25 -8.43 -4.63
CA GLN A 35 -9.96 -8.78 -3.40
C GLN A 35 -10.06 -10.29 -3.13
N ARG A 36 -9.34 -11.11 -3.90
CA ARG A 36 -9.30 -12.57 -3.71
C ARG A 36 -8.01 -12.94 -3.02
N SER A 37 -8.10 -13.49 -1.80
CA SER A 37 -6.93 -13.95 -1.04
C SER A 37 -6.14 -15.06 -1.74
N THR A 38 -6.78 -15.83 -2.61
CA THR A 38 -6.15 -16.91 -3.38
C THR A 38 -5.68 -16.48 -4.76
N TYR A 39 -5.85 -15.20 -5.13
CA TYR A 39 -5.42 -14.72 -6.44
C TYR A 39 -3.93 -14.37 -6.41
N ASP A 40 -3.16 -15.12 -7.19
CA ASP A 40 -1.74 -14.93 -7.38
C ASP A 40 -1.47 -14.93 -8.89
N ALA A 41 -1.22 -13.73 -9.41
CA ALA A 41 -0.87 -13.51 -10.81
C ALA A 41 0.29 -12.53 -10.87
N GLU A 42 1.14 -12.71 -11.87
CA GLU A 42 2.23 -11.81 -12.20
C GLU A 42 2.03 -11.30 -13.62
N GLU A 43 2.42 -10.06 -13.87
CA GLU A 43 2.58 -9.55 -15.22
C GLU A 43 4.03 -9.18 -15.50
N GLN A 44 4.41 -9.42 -16.75
CA GLN A 44 5.72 -9.11 -17.29
C GLN A 44 5.68 -7.71 -17.89
N CYS A 45 6.48 -6.78 -17.36
CA CYS A 45 6.45 -5.40 -17.87
C CYS A 45 7.04 -5.33 -19.28
N SER A 46 6.45 -4.45 -20.11
CA SER A 46 6.85 -4.26 -21.52
C SER A 46 8.27 -3.70 -21.62
N GLU A 47 8.62 -2.80 -20.71
CA GLU A 47 9.95 -2.20 -20.61
C GLU A 47 10.66 -2.67 -19.34
N LYS A 48 11.97 -2.94 -19.46
CA LYS A 48 12.82 -3.28 -18.30
C LYS A 48 13.00 -2.13 -17.32
N LEU A 49 12.52 -0.94 -17.67
CA LEU A 49 12.57 0.28 -16.87
C LEU A 49 11.21 0.66 -16.28
N ASP A 50 10.18 -0.15 -16.51
CA ASP A 50 8.87 0.09 -15.92
C ASP A 50 8.90 -0.17 -14.40
N SER A 51 7.96 0.46 -13.70
CA SER A 51 7.79 0.35 -12.25
C SER A 51 6.55 -0.47 -11.93
N CYS A 52 6.61 -1.23 -10.85
CA CYS A 52 5.39 -1.80 -10.29
C CYS A 52 4.58 -0.72 -9.57
N VAL A 53 3.27 -0.88 -9.60
CA VAL A 53 2.31 0.00 -8.94
C VAL A 53 1.26 -0.83 -8.20
N SER A 54 0.83 -0.32 -7.06
CA SER A 54 -0.41 -0.71 -6.36
C SER A 54 -1.30 0.51 -6.20
N VAL A 55 -2.55 0.39 -6.61
CA VAL A 55 -3.56 1.45 -6.54
C VAL A 55 -4.54 1.10 -5.43
N PHE A 56 -4.75 2.03 -4.51
CA PHE A 56 -5.67 1.89 -3.38
C PHE A 56 -6.76 2.93 -3.48
N LYS A 57 -7.98 2.52 -3.15
CA LYS A 57 -9.11 3.43 -2.95
C LYS A 57 -9.65 3.19 -1.54
N ALA A 58 -9.65 4.23 -0.70
CA ALA A 58 -10.04 4.12 0.71
C ALA A 58 -9.35 2.95 1.46
N GLY A 59 -8.06 2.71 1.20
CA GLY A 59 -7.29 1.64 1.83
C GLY A 59 -7.41 0.26 1.20
N VAL A 60 -8.27 0.10 0.21
CA VAL A 60 -8.58 -1.18 -0.43
C VAL A 60 -7.91 -1.23 -1.80
N VAL A 61 -7.11 -2.27 -2.05
CA VAL A 61 -6.39 -2.43 -3.33
C VAL A 61 -7.38 -2.61 -4.49
N GLN A 62 -7.26 -1.77 -5.52
CA GLN A 62 -8.11 -1.79 -6.71
C GLN A 62 -7.39 -2.39 -7.93
N ALA A 63 -6.09 -2.13 -8.05
CA ALA A 63 -5.27 -2.62 -9.13
C ALA A 63 -3.82 -2.80 -8.67
N GLN A 64 -3.14 -3.77 -9.27
CA GLN A 64 -1.70 -3.96 -9.14
C GLN A 64 -1.12 -4.33 -10.48
N GLY A 65 0.06 -3.81 -10.80
CA GLY A 65 0.67 -4.11 -12.07
C GLY A 65 1.95 -3.35 -12.38
N CYS A 66 2.35 -3.38 -13.64
CA CYS A 66 3.29 -2.47 -14.25
C CYS A 66 2.58 -1.13 -14.50
N LEU A 67 3.28 -0.01 -14.31
CA LEU A 67 2.69 1.32 -14.37
C LEU A 67 2.20 1.67 -15.79
N GLU A 68 2.90 1.24 -16.84
CA GLU A 68 2.47 1.47 -18.22
C GLU A 68 1.27 0.62 -18.65
N SER A 69 1.09 -0.56 -18.03
CA SER A 69 -0.04 -1.46 -18.27
C SER A 69 -1.32 -1.06 -17.51
N LEU A 70 -1.25 -0.02 -16.68
CA LEU A 70 -2.37 0.47 -15.90
C LEU A 70 -3.32 1.29 -16.79
N GLU A 71 -4.63 1.22 -16.51
CA GLU A 71 -5.65 2.01 -17.20
C GLU A 71 -5.34 3.50 -17.12
N ASP A 72 -5.66 4.25 -18.18
CA ASP A 72 -5.30 5.66 -18.32
C ASP A 72 -5.71 6.50 -17.11
N ASP A 73 -6.94 6.35 -16.63
CA ASP A 73 -7.47 7.08 -15.47
C ASP A 73 -6.63 6.84 -14.20
N TRP A 74 -6.25 5.59 -13.94
CA TRP A 74 -5.45 5.24 -12.77
C TRP A 74 -4.00 5.68 -12.92
N ARG A 75 -3.42 5.52 -14.11
CA ARG A 75 -2.04 5.92 -14.40
C ARG A 75 -1.87 7.42 -14.26
N ASP A 76 -2.77 8.19 -14.84
CA ASP A 76 -2.78 9.65 -14.75
C ASP A 76 -2.93 10.09 -13.29
N THR A 77 -3.82 9.44 -12.53
CA THR A 77 -3.98 9.69 -11.08
C THR A 77 -2.72 9.39 -10.29
N CYS A 78 -2.03 8.29 -10.58
CA CYS A 78 -0.79 7.91 -9.87
C CYS A 78 0.41 8.80 -10.25
N GLN A 79 0.38 9.45 -11.41
CA GLN A 79 1.41 10.37 -11.88
C GLN A 79 1.17 11.81 -11.40
N ASP A 80 -0.10 12.18 -11.18
CA ASP A 80 -0.45 13.47 -10.63
C ASP A 80 -0.15 13.52 -9.12
N LYS A 81 0.65 14.51 -8.71
CA LYS A 81 1.03 14.68 -7.31
C LYS A 81 -0.02 15.43 -6.50
N ASP A 82 -1.02 16.02 -7.17
CA ASP A 82 -1.95 16.98 -6.58
C ASP A 82 -3.40 16.47 -6.50
N ILE A 83 -3.69 15.23 -6.91
CA ILE A 83 -5.06 14.68 -6.90
C ILE A 83 -5.38 14.01 -5.55
N GLY A 84 -6.24 14.69 -4.79
CA GLY A 84 -7.21 14.21 -3.79
C GLY A 84 -6.96 12.91 -3.01
N HIS A 85 -7.11 12.99 -1.69
CA HIS A 85 -6.94 11.93 -0.67
C HIS A 85 -7.70 10.59 -0.86
N GLU A 86 -8.52 10.43 -1.91
CA GLU A 86 -9.35 9.24 -2.12
C GLU A 86 -8.56 8.06 -2.72
N ILE A 87 -7.59 8.35 -3.58
CA ILE A 87 -6.77 7.35 -4.27
C ILE A 87 -5.32 7.48 -3.81
N ASP A 88 -4.73 6.37 -3.35
CA ASP A 88 -3.28 6.30 -3.07
C ASP A 88 -2.61 5.36 -4.07
N CYS A 89 -1.40 5.73 -4.50
CA CYS A 89 -0.58 4.87 -5.33
C CYS A 89 0.77 4.57 -4.66
N GLU A 90 1.16 3.30 -4.69
CA GLU A 90 2.48 2.85 -4.26
C GLU A 90 3.26 2.35 -5.47
N ILE A 91 4.27 3.13 -5.87
CA ILE A 91 5.14 2.84 -7.00
C ILE A 91 6.50 2.36 -6.49
N CYS A 92 7.02 1.28 -7.05
CA CYS A 92 8.31 0.70 -6.69
C CYS A 92 8.98 0.03 -7.90
N VAL A 93 10.30 -0.13 -7.87
CA VAL A 93 11.10 -0.51 -9.06
C VAL A 93 11.71 -1.91 -8.97
N THR A 94 11.58 -2.64 -7.87
CA THR A 94 12.14 -4.00 -7.75
C THR A 94 11.13 -5.06 -8.14
N GLU A 95 11.58 -6.26 -8.49
CA GLU A 95 10.67 -7.34 -8.86
C GLU A 95 9.64 -7.64 -7.76
N ARG A 96 8.37 -7.73 -8.16
CA ARG A 96 7.21 -8.07 -7.29
C ARG A 96 7.10 -7.20 -6.03
N CYS A 97 7.62 -5.98 -6.07
CA CYS A 97 7.70 -5.10 -4.90
C CYS A 97 6.35 -4.52 -4.47
N ASN A 98 5.36 -4.54 -5.36
CA ASN A 98 4.06 -3.94 -5.14
C ASN A 98 3.17 -4.75 -4.19
N ASN A 99 3.74 -5.52 -3.26
CA ASN A 99 3.00 -6.30 -2.24
C ASN A 99 2.82 -5.57 -0.90
N VAL A 100 2.93 -4.25 -0.88
CA VAL A 100 2.82 -3.40 0.31
C VAL A 100 1.55 -2.55 0.24
N ALA A 101 0.88 -2.35 1.38
CA ALA A 101 -0.32 -1.50 1.49
C ALA A 101 0.01 -0.03 1.22
N SER A 102 -0.98 0.87 1.27
CA SER A 102 -0.74 2.32 1.21
C SER A 102 0.29 2.76 2.27
N LYS A 103 1.13 3.77 1.97
CA LYS A 103 2.03 4.42 2.94
C LYS A 103 1.33 4.96 4.17
N ARG A 104 0.00 5.14 4.13
CA ARG A 104 -0.82 5.53 5.29
C ARG A 104 -1.14 4.36 6.21
N ALA A 105 -1.10 3.13 5.69
CA ALA A 105 -1.38 1.90 6.44
C ALA A 105 -0.12 1.36 7.16
N ASN A 106 0.38 2.12 8.13
CA ASN A 106 1.54 1.73 8.94
C ASN A 106 1.14 1.35 10.37
N CYS A 107 1.60 0.20 10.84
CA CYS A 107 1.37 -0.29 12.20
C CYS A 107 2.69 -0.51 12.93
N LEU A 108 2.67 -0.49 14.26
CA LEU A 108 3.75 -1.09 15.04
C LEU A 108 3.74 -2.60 14.83
N GLN A 109 4.91 -3.19 14.56
CA GLN A 109 5.10 -4.62 14.36
C GLN A 109 6.20 -5.10 15.30
N CYS A 110 5.84 -5.71 16.42
CA CYS A 110 6.78 -6.13 17.48
C CYS A 110 6.18 -7.21 18.39
N ASN A 111 7.06 -7.88 19.15
CA ASN A 111 6.70 -8.79 20.23
C ASN A 111 7.54 -8.47 21.47
N ASN A 112 6.92 -8.41 22.65
CA ASN A 112 7.60 -8.06 23.91
C ASN A 112 8.66 -9.06 24.40
N THR A 113 8.64 -10.29 23.88
CA THR A 113 9.66 -11.31 24.15
C THR A 113 10.97 -11.00 23.43
N GLU A 114 10.89 -10.34 22.26
CA GLU A 114 12.04 -9.95 21.45
C GLU A 114 12.48 -8.50 21.71
N ASP A 115 11.51 -7.63 22.01
CA ASP A 115 11.72 -6.21 22.25
C ASP A 115 10.82 -5.70 23.38
N ALA A 116 11.41 -5.46 24.57
CA ALA A 116 10.69 -4.96 25.74
C ALA A 116 9.97 -3.61 25.48
N GLN A 117 10.48 -2.78 24.55
CA GLN A 117 9.84 -1.52 24.20
C GLN A 117 8.46 -1.73 23.59
N CYS A 118 8.17 -2.90 23.02
CA CYS A 118 6.85 -3.25 22.48
C CYS A 118 5.73 -3.12 23.53
N ALA A 119 6.05 -3.46 24.79
CA ALA A 119 5.14 -3.33 25.93
C ALA A 119 5.34 -2.04 26.71
N GLU A 120 6.59 -1.63 26.93
CA GLU A 120 6.91 -0.55 27.88
C GLU A 120 6.86 0.86 27.26
N SER A 121 7.24 1.01 25.99
CA SER A 121 7.37 2.32 25.32
C SER A 121 7.12 2.21 23.81
N PRO A 122 5.92 1.75 23.40
CA PRO A 122 5.59 1.53 21.99
C PRO A 122 5.68 2.79 21.13
N GLU A 123 5.54 3.99 21.72
CA GLU A 123 5.68 5.28 21.05
C GLU A 123 7.10 5.58 20.54
N LEU A 124 8.11 4.87 21.06
CA LEU A 124 9.50 4.97 20.59
C LEU A 124 9.77 4.06 19.39
N LEU A 125 8.86 3.12 19.11
CA LEU A 125 9.00 2.21 18.00
C LEU A 125 8.59 2.86 16.70
N LYS A 126 9.32 2.53 15.63
CA LYS A 126 8.99 2.98 14.29
C LYS A 126 7.97 2.01 13.68
N ALA A 127 6.81 2.53 13.33
CA ALA A 127 5.85 1.76 12.58
C ALA A 127 6.33 1.43 11.17
N THR A 128 5.86 0.30 10.69
CA THR A 128 6.21 -0.27 9.40
C THR A 128 4.95 -0.45 8.55
N GLN A 129 5.11 -0.29 7.24
CA GLN A 129 4.04 -0.44 6.28
C GLN A 129 3.51 -1.86 6.28
N CYS A 130 2.18 -2.00 6.35
CA CYS A 130 1.56 -3.31 6.31
C CYS A 130 1.68 -3.94 4.92
N PRO A 131 1.67 -5.28 4.83
CA PRO A 131 1.39 -5.97 3.58
C PRO A 131 -0.04 -5.64 3.09
N ILE A 132 -0.31 -5.87 1.81
CA ILE A 132 -1.65 -5.67 1.24
C ILE A 132 -2.65 -6.66 1.85
N ALA A 133 -3.76 -6.14 2.37
CA ALA A 133 -4.92 -6.94 2.70
C ALA A 133 -5.72 -7.27 1.44
N ARG A 134 -5.82 -8.56 1.09
CA ARG A 134 -6.60 -9.04 -0.06
C ARG A 134 -8.10 -9.16 0.23
N SER A 135 -8.53 -9.04 1.47
CA SER A 135 -9.94 -9.18 1.85
C SER A 135 -10.50 -7.90 2.46
N GLY A 136 -10.24 -6.75 1.81
CA GLY A 136 -10.64 -5.43 2.29
C GLY A 136 -9.45 -4.52 2.60
N ARG A 137 -9.45 -3.91 3.78
CA ARG A 137 -8.38 -3.02 4.27
C ARG A 137 -7.58 -3.70 5.38
N SER A 138 -6.32 -3.31 5.52
CA SER A 138 -5.46 -3.72 6.63
C SER A 138 -5.81 -2.92 7.89
N PHE A 139 -5.85 -3.59 9.03
CA PHE A 139 -5.99 -2.95 10.35
C PHE A 139 -4.71 -3.16 11.16
N CYS A 140 -4.48 -2.33 12.17
CA CYS A 140 -3.47 -2.62 13.18
C CYS A 140 -4.11 -3.36 14.35
N PHE A 141 -3.36 -4.27 14.96
CA PHE A 141 -3.77 -4.92 16.21
C PHE A 141 -2.70 -4.78 17.30
N ALA A 142 -3.16 -4.88 18.55
CA ALA A 142 -2.34 -5.16 19.73
C ALA A 142 -3.06 -6.26 20.53
N SER A 143 -2.39 -7.38 20.76
CA SER A 143 -2.97 -8.58 21.40
C SER A 143 -2.10 -9.05 22.56
N LEU A 144 -2.72 -9.33 23.70
CA LEU A 144 -2.06 -9.85 24.89
C LEU A 144 -2.53 -11.28 25.19
N VAL A 145 -1.63 -12.25 25.02
CA VAL A 145 -1.90 -13.67 25.31
C VAL A 145 -1.01 -14.14 26.45
N GLY A 146 -1.61 -14.24 27.65
CA GLY A 146 -0.82 -14.40 28.88
C GLY A 146 0.02 -13.15 29.14
N ASP A 147 1.34 -13.29 29.20
CA ASP A 147 2.29 -12.18 29.35
C ASP A 147 2.92 -11.76 28.01
N VAL A 148 2.51 -12.35 26.89
CA VAL A 148 3.07 -12.06 25.56
C VAL A 148 2.21 -11.01 24.87
N LEU A 149 2.78 -9.81 24.69
CA LEU A 149 2.18 -8.73 23.93
C LEU A 149 2.73 -8.73 22.50
N GLU A 150 1.85 -8.82 21.53
CA GLU A 150 2.15 -8.74 20.11
C GLU A 150 1.40 -7.56 19.47
N ARG A 151 2.11 -6.81 18.63
CA ARG A 151 1.54 -5.74 17.81
C ARG A 151 1.81 -6.06 16.35
N GLY A 152 0.83 -5.84 15.47
CA GLY A 152 1.02 -6.15 14.06
C GLY A 152 -0.09 -5.64 13.14
N CYS A 153 -0.06 -6.13 11.90
CA CYS A 153 -1.07 -5.88 10.89
C CYS A 153 -2.05 -7.06 10.81
N SER A 154 -3.34 -6.79 10.84
CA SER A 154 -4.40 -7.76 10.58
C SER A 154 -4.86 -7.64 9.12
N LEU A 155 -4.62 -8.69 8.34
CA LEU A 155 -4.78 -8.68 6.88
C LEU A 155 -6.02 -9.43 6.39
N THR A 156 -6.56 -10.34 7.20
CA THR A 156 -7.70 -11.18 6.83
C THR A 156 -8.93 -10.87 7.67
N LEU A 157 -10.11 -11.09 7.11
CA LEU A 157 -11.36 -10.95 7.86
C LEU A 157 -11.42 -11.90 9.07
N LEU A 158 -10.83 -13.10 8.95
CA LEU A 158 -10.80 -14.07 10.04
C LEU A 158 -10.00 -13.53 11.23
N ASP A 159 -8.81 -12.97 10.98
CA ASP A 159 -7.97 -12.38 12.04
C ASP A 159 -8.67 -11.20 12.71
N GLN A 160 -9.36 -10.36 11.92
CA GLN A 160 -10.11 -9.21 12.44
C GLN A 160 -11.27 -9.67 13.34
N VAL A 161 -12.05 -10.66 12.90
CA VAL A 161 -13.16 -11.22 13.69
C VAL A 161 -12.65 -11.90 14.95
N ASN A 162 -11.55 -12.66 14.87
CA ASN A 162 -10.95 -13.30 16.03
C ASN A 162 -10.45 -12.27 17.04
N CYS A 163 -9.80 -11.20 16.60
CA CYS A 163 -9.35 -10.12 17.48
C CYS A 163 -10.54 -9.43 18.15
N LEU A 164 -11.60 -9.09 17.41
CA LEU A 164 -12.80 -8.46 17.98
C LEU A 164 -13.55 -9.36 18.98
N ALA A 165 -13.34 -10.68 18.93
CA ALA A 165 -13.91 -11.63 19.87
C ALA A 165 -13.07 -11.83 21.13
N ASP A 166 -11.80 -11.39 21.15
CA ASP A 166 -10.89 -11.49 22.28
C ASP A 166 -10.83 -10.15 23.04
N PRO A 167 -11.22 -10.09 24.33
CA PRO A 167 -11.14 -8.86 25.11
C PRO A 167 -9.71 -8.31 25.29
N ASN A 168 -8.68 -9.15 25.10
CA ASN A 168 -7.28 -8.76 25.19
C ASN A 168 -6.69 -8.33 23.84
N CYS A 169 -7.51 -8.30 22.77
CA CYS A 169 -7.09 -7.85 21.46
C CYS A 169 -7.80 -6.55 21.09
N HIS A 170 -7.01 -5.55 20.72
CA HIS A 170 -7.51 -4.27 20.24
C HIS A 170 -7.18 -4.10 18.77
N LEU A 171 -8.21 -3.77 17.99
CA LEU A 171 -8.12 -3.51 16.56
C LEU A 171 -8.37 -2.03 16.28
N CYS A 172 -7.60 -1.42 15.39
CA CYS A 172 -7.76 -0.01 15.00
C CYS A 172 -7.40 0.22 13.52
N ASP A 173 -7.93 1.28 12.92
CA ASP A 173 -7.73 1.60 11.50
C ASP A 173 -6.55 2.58 11.32
N PRO A 174 -5.44 2.16 10.67
CA PRO A 174 -4.29 3.03 10.45
C PRO A 174 -4.58 4.22 9.52
N LEU A 175 -5.66 4.19 8.75
CA LEU A 175 -6.05 5.31 7.88
C LEU A 175 -6.78 6.41 8.63
N GLU A 176 -7.41 6.08 9.76
CA GLU A 176 -8.02 7.06 10.67
C GLU A 176 -6.96 7.66 11.60
N GLN A 177 -6.06 6.82 12.12
CA GLN A 177 -4.95 7.25 12.96
C GLN A 177 -3.69 6.44 12.62
N PRO A 178 -2.61 7.07 12.14
CA PRO A 178 -1.36 6.36 11.88
C PRO A 178 -0.81 5.77 13.18
N HIS A 179 -0.34 4.52 13.13
CA HIS A 179 0.29 3.84 14.27
C HIS A 179 -0.66 3.67 15.47
N CYS A 180 -1.97 3.59 15.22
CA CYS A 180 -3.02 3.53 16.25
C CYS A 180 -2.90 2.36 17.24
N ASN A 181 -2.05 1.36 16.96
CA ASN A 181 -1.79 0.26 17.86
C ASN A 181 -0.61 0.54 18.79
N ASP A 182 -0.41 1.78 19.25
CA ASP A 182 0.59 2.19 20.23
C ASP A 182 0.05 2.23 21.67
N GLN A 183 -1.26 2.08 21.86
CA GLN A 183 -1.87 2.09 23.19
C GLN A 183 -1.31 1.01 24.11
N ILE A 184 -1.13 1.35 25.39
CA ILE A 184 -0.66 0.44 26.43
C ILE A 184 -1.78 -0.55 26.76
N VAL A 185 -1.61 -1.81 26.36
CA VAL A 185 -2.53 -2.89 26.72
C VAL A 185 -2.14 -3.39 28.11
N ARG A 186 -3.06 -3.30 29.06
CA ARG A 186 -2.91 -3.92 30.37
C ARG A 186 -3.96 -5.01 30.49
N VAL A 187 -3.61 -6.10 31.18
CA VAL A 187 -4.64 -7.02 31.66
C VAL A 187 -5.59 -6.16 32.48
N ASP A 188 -6.84 -6.03 32.04
CA ASP A 188 -7.86 -5.44 32.88
C ASP A 188 -7.94 -6.35 34.11
N ASP A 189 -7.37 -5.88 35.23
CA ASP A 189 -7.55 -6.44 36.57
C ASP A 189 -9.01 -6.21 36.98
N GLY A 190 -9.95 -6.76 36.22
CA GLY A 190 -11.37 -6.62 36.45
C GLY A 190 -11.80 -7.41 37.70
N PRO A 191 -13.00 -7.09 38.19
CA PRO A 191 -13.26 -5.91 38.99
C PRO A 191 -12.63 -6.08 40.39
N THR A 192 -12.07 -5.00 40.94
CA THR A 192 -12.08 -4.88 42.40
C THR A 192 -13.56 -4.83 42.79
N THR A 193 -14.11 -5.97 43.24
CA THR A 193 -15.37 -6.04 43.95
C THR A 193 -15.21 -5.11 45.16
N GLN A 194 -15.59 -3.84 45.00
CA GLN A 194 -15.84 -2.97 46.12
C GLN A 194 -17.06 -3.57 46.81
N ASP A 195 -16.79 -4.33 47.86
CA ASP A 195 -17.77 -4.62 48.89
C ASP A 195 -18.40 -3.28 49.30
N PRO A 196 -19.74 -3.13 49.29
CA PRO A 196 -20.39 -1.90 49.68
C PRO A 196 -20.17 -1.72 51.20
N THR A 197 -19.04 -1.15 51.56
CA THR A 197 -18.79 -0.69 52.92
C THR A 197 -19.67 0.54 53.11
N GLU A 198 -20.80 0.33 53.78
CA GLU A 198 -21.57 1.37 54.42
C GLU A 198 -20.62 2.32 55.15
N SER A 199 -20.52 3.55 54.67
CA SER A 199 -19.86 4.63 55.40
C SER A 199 -20.74 5.87 55.28
N THR A 200 -21.76 5.85 56.13
CA THR A 200 -22.11 6.93 57.05
C THR A 200 -21.51 8.29 56.74
N SER A 201 -22.39 9.17 56.28
CA SER A 201 -22.48 10.61 56.57
C SER A 201 -21.30 11.25 57.32
N SER A 202 -20.65 12.21 56.67
CA SER A 202 -20.46 13.52 57.33
C SER A 202 -20.34 14.62 56.28
N SER A 203 -21.35 15.48 56.29
CA SER A 203 -21.36 16.77 55.62
C SER A 203 -20.32 17.68 56.27
N THR A 204 -19.45 18.29 55.48
CA THR A 204 -18.92 19.61 55.85
C THR A 204 -18.70 20.48 54.63
N GLU A 205 -19.44 21.57 54.69
CA GLU A 205 -19.51 22.79 53.90
C GLU A 205 -18.21 23.61 53.97
N SER A 206 -17.80 24.21 52.84
CA SER A 206 -17.04 25.48 52.66
C SER A 206 -16.49 25.51 51.22
N THR A 207 -17.13 26.14 50.22
CA THR A 207 -17.18 27.58 49.85
C THR A 207 -15.87 28.10 49.21
N PRO A 208 -15.94 28.92 48.13
CA PRO A 208 -15.01 28.90 47.00
C PRO A 208 -14.04 30.09 46.97
N SER A 209 -13.01 30.04 46.10
CA SER A 209 -12.43 31.26 45.53
C SER A 209 -11.66 31.01 44.23
N SER A 210 -12.14 31.67 43.17
CA SER A 210 -11.43 32.44 42.13
C SER A 210 -10.07 31.90 41.62
N THR A 211 -9.82 31.83 40.32
CA THR A 211 -9.44 33.01 39.52
C THR A 211 -9.46 32.67 38.03
N ILE A 212 -10.16 33.53 37.26
CA ILE A 212 -10.11 33.60 35.80
C ILE A 212 -8.91 34.47 35.44
N THR A 213 -7.97 33.93 34.66
CA THR A 213 -6.92 34.75 34.02
C THR A 213 -7.13 34.71 32.52
N THR A 214 -7.73 35.78 32.03
CA THR A 214 -7.89 36.13 30.63
C THR A 214 -6.63 36.88 30.21
N GLU A 215 -5.81 36.32 29.33
CA GLU A 215 -4.83 37.11 28.59
C GLU A 215 -5.08 36.99 27.09
N SER A 216 -5.65 38.06 26.56
CA SER A 216 -5.60 38.43 25.15
C SER A 216 -4.19 38.93 24.84
N SER A 217 -3.57 38.39 23.80
CA SER A 217 -2.49 39.09 23.10
C SER A 217 -2.74 39.01 21.60
N SER A 218 -3.32 40.11 21.12
CA SER A 218 -3.37 40.54 19.75
C SER A 218 -1.94 40.81 19.26
N SER A 219 -1.58 40.30 18.08
CA SER A 219 -0.57 40.94 17.21
C SER A 219 -0.82 40.53 15.77
N SER A 220 -1.29 41.53 15.03
CA SER A 220 -1.57 41.57 13.61
C SER A 220 -0.29 41.51 12.78
N THR A 221 -0.31 40.82 11.64
CA THR A 221 0.35 41.32 10.43
C THR A 221 -0.34 40.82 9.17
N THR A 222 -1.01 41.79 8.56
CA THR A 222 -1.40 41.95 7.16
C THR A 222 -0.34 41.45 6.17
N SER A 223 -0.77 40.74 5.13
CA SER A 223 -0.34 41.00 3.74
C SER A 223 -1.29 40.34 2.74
N THR A 224 -2.06 41.22 2.11
CA THR A 224 -2.87 41.06 0.92
C THR A 224 -2.01 40.66 -0.27
N SER A 225 -2.47 39.73 -1.11
CA SER A 225 -2.18 39.74 -2.54
C SER A 225 -3.28 39.03 -3.31
N THR A 226 -4.16 39.88 -3.83
CA THR A 226 -5.08 39.70 -4.93
C THR A 226 -4.36 39.14 -6.15
N SER A 227 -4.91 38.11 -6.80
CA SER A 227 -4.87 37.97 -8.26
C SER A 227 -5.97 37.03 -8.72
N SER A 228 -7.01 37.67 -9.24
CA SER A 228 -8.04 37.14 -10.10
C SER A 228 -7.48 36.69 -11.45
N THR A 229 -7.77 35.46 -11.86
CA THR A 229 -7.82 35.09 -13.28
C THR A 229 -9.06 34.28 -13.56
N THR A 230 -10.07 35.01 -14.03
CA THR A 230 -11.08 34.61 -15.00
C THR A 230 -10.44 33.80 -16.14
N SER A 231 -11.04 32.67 -16.54
CA SER A 231 -11.34 32.34 -17.94
C SER A 231 -12.03 30.97 -18.12
N THR A 232 -13.25 31.07 -18.65
CA THR A 232 -13.86 30.21 -19.67
C THR A 232 -14.09 28.73 -19.40
N SER A 233 -15.30 28.46 -18.90
CA SER A 233 -16.09 27.28 -19.24
C SER A 233 -16.32 27.21 -20.75
N THR A 234 -15.90 26.12 -21.39
CA THR A 234 -16.38 25.76 -22.74
C THR A 234 -17.04 24.40 -22.66
N SER A 235 -18.37 24.43 -22.61
CA SER A 235 -19.24 23.28 -22.71
C SER A 235 -19.19 22.72 -24.14
N SER A 236 -18.82 21.45 -24.29
CA SER A 236 -19.05 20.70 -25.53
C SER A 236 -19.75 19.39 -25.18
N SER A 237 -21.06 19.49 -24.98
CA SER A 237 -21.95 18.33 -24.93
C SER A 237 -22.04 17.75 -26.35
N THR A 238 -21.51 16.54 -26.56
CA THR A 238 -21.82 15.77 -27.77
C THR A 238 -22.58 14.52 -27.34
N SER A 239 -23.88 14.59 -27.55
CA SER A 239 -24.83 13.50 -27.40
C SER A 239 -24.65 12.51 -28.55
N SER A 240 -24.42 11.24 -28.24
CA SER A 240 -24.55 10.14 -29.18
C SER A 240 -25.45 9.08 -28.57
N THR A 241 -26.74 9.29 -28.77
CA THR A 241 -27.78 8.27 -28.68
C THR A 241 -27.44 7.09 -29.59
N THR A 242 -27.33 5.88 -29.06
CA THR A 242 -27.58 4.66 -29.85
C THR A 242 -28.42 3.69 -29.04
N SER A 243 -29.67 3.57 -29.49
CA SER A 243 -30.67 2.62 -29.06
C SER A 243 -30.36 1.20 -29.56
N SER A 244 -31.16 0.24 -29.05
CA SER A 244 -31.40 -1.14 -29.52
C SER A 244 -30.49 -2.18 -28.82
N SER A 245 -30.97 -3.29 -28.27
CA SER A 245 -32.23 -4.01 -28.46
C SER A 245 -32.57 -4.85 -27.23
N THR A 246 -33.82 -4.78 -26.80
CA THR A 246 -34.48 -5.73 -25.93
C THR A 246 -34.75 -7.03 -26.67
N THR A 247 -34.22 -8.16 -26.19
CA THR A 247 -34.70 -9.50 -26.54
C THR A 247 -35.40 -10.11 -25.34
N SER A 248 -36.72 -10.14 -25.47
CA SER A 248 -37.63 -10.93 -24.64
C SER A 248 -37.47 -12.40 -24.98
N SER A 249 -37.29 -13.25 -23.97
CA SER A 249 -37.59 -14.68 -24.07
C SER A 249 -38.36 -15.10 -22.83
N SER A 250 -39.66 -15.25 -23.06
CA SER A 250 -40.64 -15.85 -22.19
C SER A 250 -40.42 -17.37 -22.15
N THR A 251 -40.33 -17.96 -20.96
CA THR A 251 -40.67 -19.37 -20.79
C THR A 251 -41.39 -19.55 -19.46
N SER A 252 -42.64 -19.96 -19.58
CA SER A 252 -43.54 -20.23 -18.47
C SER A 252 -43.36 -21.65 -17.93
N SER A 253 -43.76 -21.78 -16.66
CA SER A 253 -44.40 -22.95 -16.02
C SER A 253 -43.59 -24.22 -15.82
N THR A 254 -43.39 -24.61 -14.55
CA THR A 254 -44.30 -25.60 -13.92
C THR A 254 -44.09 -25.70 -12.40
N THR A 255 -45.21 -25.63 -11.71
CA THR A 255 -45.45 -25.95 -10.31
C THR A 255 -45.31 -27.46 -10.10
N SER A 256 -44.70 -27.91 -8.99
CA SER A 256 -45.15 -29.08 -8.20
C SER A 256 -44.35 -29.19 -6.90
N SER A 257 -45.07 -29.08 -5.78
CA SER A 257 -44.63 -29.40 -4.42
C SER A 257 -44.75 -30.91 -4.19
N SER A 258 -43.80 -31.53 -3.49
CA SER A 258 -44.04 -32.70 -2.63
C SER A 258 -42.84 -32.98 -1.71
N THR A 259 -43.14 -33.01 -0.43
CA THR A 259 -42.35 -33.46 0.73
C THR A 259 -42.22 -34.99 0.77
N ASN A 260 -41.03 -35.52 1.12
CA ASN A 260 -40.79 -36.42 2.28
C ASN A 260 -39.42 -37.14 2.20
N SER A 261 -38.63 -36.93 3.26
CA SER A 261 -37.77 -37.86 4.04
C SER A 261 -36.72 -38.82 3.43
N PRO A 262 -35.71 -39.23 4.23
CA PRO A 262 -34.40 -39.65 3.75
C PRO A 262 -34.17 -41.17 3.83
N GLU A 263 -33.39 -41.72 2.89
CA GLU A 263 -32.67 -42.98 3.13
C GLU A 263 -31.39 -43.10 2.29
N THR A 264 -30.36 -43.48 3.05
CA THR A 264 -29.00 -43.99 2.86
C THR A 264 -28.49 -44.57 1.51
N THR A 265 -27.19 -44.30 1.28
CA THR A 265 -26.16 -45.09 0.56
C THR A 265 -26.27 -45.27 -0.96
N GLN A 266 -25.35 -44.68 -1.73
CA GLN A 266 -24.36 -45.45 -2.50
C GLN A 266 -23.23 -44.57 -3.08
N SER A 267 -22.02 -45.08 -2.92
CA SER A 267 -20.79 -44.67 -3.60
C SER A 267 -20.98 -44.65 -5.12
N THR A 268 -20.58 -43.56 -5.78
CA THR A 268 -20.37 -43.55 -7.24
C THR A 268 -19.20 -42.62 -7.55
N THR A 269 -18.19 -43.24 -8.17
CA THR A 269 -16.99 -42.65 -8.75
C THR A 269 -17.36 -41.65 -9.85
N GLU A 270 -16.93 -40.39 -9.71
CA GLU A 270 -17.01 -39.40 -10.79
C GLU A 270 -15.71 -39.32 -11.61
N PRO A 271 -15.81 -39.03 -12.92
CA PRO A 271 -14.69 -39.01 -13.85
C PRO A 271 -13.99 -37.64 -13.89
N SER A 272 -12.67 -37.67 -13.80
CA SER A 272 -11.76 -36.54 -14.00
C SER A 272 -12.01 -35.88 -15.37
N THR A 273 -12.51 -34.66 -15.37
CA THR A 273 -12.62 -33.81 -16.57
C THR A 273 -11.44 -32.85 -16.56
N THR A 274 -10.47 -33.10 -17.44
CA THR A 274 -9.32 -32.22 -17.71
C THR A 274 -9.81 -31.03 -18.53
N GLU A 275 -9.89 -29.85 -17.91
CA GLU A 275 -10.12 -28.58 -18.60
C GLU A 275 -8.82 -28.13 -19.30
N GLU A 276 -8.86 -27.99 -20.63
CA GLU A 276 -7.79 -27.41 -21.43
C GLU A 276 -7.70 -25.89 -21.19
N VAL A 277 -6.52 -25.44 -20.78
CA VAL A 277 -6.15 -24.02 -20.67
C VAL A 277 -5.89 -23.45 -22.08
N PRO A 278 -6.53 -22.32 -22.49
CA PRO A 278 -6.26 -21.72 -23.78
C PRO A 278 -4.87 -21.06 -23.79
N THR A 279 -4.05 -21.46 -24.76
CA THR A 279 -2.72 -20.89 -25.00
C THR A 279 -2.87 -19.56 -25.75
N THR A 280 -2.61 -18.43 -25.10
CA THR A 280 -2.65 -17.10 -25.74
C THR A 280 -1.39 -16.85 -26.55
N THR A 281 -1.61 -16.67 -27.85
CA THR A 281 -0.66 -16.34 -28.91
C THR A 281 -0.40 -14.83 -28.98
N GLY A 282 0.85 -14.44 -29.23
CA GLY A 282 1.18 -13.20 -29.96
C GLY A 282 1.94 -12.12 -29.18
N LYS A 283 3.26 -12.24 -29.09
CA LYS A 283 4.18 -11.15 -28.69
C LYS A 283 4.50 -10.28 -29.91
N PRO A 284 4.12 -8.99 -29.96
CA PRO A 284 4.63 -8.08 -30.98
C PRO A 284 6.03 -7.58 -30.61
N ASN A 285 6.74 -7.15 -31.64
CA ASN A 285 8.16 -6.87 -31.67
C ASN A 285 8.55 -5.66 -30.81
N SER A 286 9.35 -5.86 -29.76
CA SER A 286 10.08 -4.78 -29.10
C SER A 286 11.33 -4.44 -29.92
N ALA A 287 11.30 -3.27 -30.54
CA ALA A 287 12.39 -2.71 -31.32
C ALA A 287 13.59 -2.33 -30.43
N PHE A 288 14.79 -2.58 -30.94
CA PHE A 288 16.08 -2.21 -30.35
C PHE A 288 16.18 -0.70 -30.13
N GLY A 289 16.11 -0.25 -28.88
CA GLY A 289 16.21 1.17 -28.50
C GLY A 289 17.17 1.47 -27.34
N LEU A 290 18.20 0.65 -27.11
CA LEU A 290 19.06 0.79 -25.92
C LEU A 290 20.57 0.75 -26.21
N ASN A 291 20.98 1.24 -27.39
CA ASN A 291 22.41 1.36 -27.74
C ASN A 291 22.93 2.80 -27.81
N ALA A 292 22.14 3.86 -27.69
CA ALA A 292 22.68 5.22 -27.86
C ALA A 292 23.45 5.73 -26.61
N SER A 293 22.97 5.42 -25.41
CA SER A 293 23.53 6.02 -24.18
C SER A 293 24.86 5.40 -23.76
N VAL A 294 25.06 4.10 -24.01
CA VAL A 294 26.30 3.38 -23.71
C VAL A 294 27.44 3.89 -24.61
N PHE A 295 27.17 4.14 -25.90
CA PHE A 295 28.18 4.67 -26.83
C PHE A 295 28.64 6.09 -26.47
N LEU A 296 27.79 6.93 -25.88
CA LEU A 296 28.19 8.28 -25.44
C LEU A 296 29.17 8.25 -24.26
N ILE A 297 28.99 7.32 -23.32
CA ILE A 297 29.92 7.13 -22.19
C ILE A 297 31.28 6.63 -22.71
N PHE A 298 31.28 5.65 -23.62
CA PHE A 298 32.52 5.18 -24.24
C PHE A 298 33.21 6.25 -25.10
N ALA A 299 32.46 7.11 -25.81
CA ALA A 299 33.02 8.20 -26.60
C ALA A 299 33.69 9.27 -25.72
N GLN A 300 33.07 9.65 -24.59
CA GLN A 300 33.67 10.61 -23.65
C GLN A 300 34.94 10.05 -23.00
N LEU A 301 34.94 8.77 -22.60
CA LEU A 301 36.13 8.10 -22.09
C LEU A 301 37.24 8.05 -23.16
N ALA A 302 36.90 7.71 -24.41
CA ALA A 302 37.86 7.70 -25.50
C ALA A 302 38.50 9.08 -25.74
N VAL A 303 37.72 10.17 -25.69
CA VAL A 303 38.25 11.55 -25.83
C VAL A 303 39.18 11.92 -24.66
N CYS A 304 38.89 11.46 -23.44
CA CYS A 304 39.77 11.68 -22.29
C CYS A 304 41.08 10.89 -22.38
N PHE A 305 41.08 9.68 -22.95
CA PHE A 305 42.29 8.86 -23.10
C PHE A 305 43.13 9.20 -24.34
N TYR A 306 42.56 9.80 -25.38
CA TYR A 306 43.28 10.18 -26.60
C TYR A 306 44.01 11.52 -26.53
N ASN A 307 43.83 12.32 -25.47
CA ASN A 307 44.45 13.65 -25.34
C ASN A 307 45.68 13.80 -24.39
N PRO A 308 46.55 12.81 -24.15
CA PRO A 308 47.75 13.05 -23.33
C PRO A 308 48.98 13.55 -24.13
N LEU A 309 48.92 13.69 -25.45
CA LEU A 309 50.14 13.80 -26.28
C LEU A 309 50.57 15.20 -26.76
N ASN A 310 49.88 16.29 -26.38
CA ASN A 310 50.20 17.63 -26.92
C ASN A 310 50.72 18.66 -25.90
N ARG A 311 51.20 18.24 -24.73
CA ARG A 311 51.72 19.17 -23.71
C ARG A 311 53.13 18.86 -23.21
N GLN A 312 54.07 18.61 -24.12
CA GLN A 312 55.50 18.75 -23.86
C GLN A 312 56.25 19.21 -25.11
N SER A 313 56.20 20.51 -25.41
CA SER A 313 57.25 21.19 -26.18
C SER A 313 57.11 22.70 -26.01
N GLY A 314 58.12 23.32 -25.40
CA GLY A 314 58.19 24.76 -25.10
C GLY A 314 58.45 24.96 -23.60
N GLY A 315 59.67 25.04 -23.08
CA GLY A 315 60.91 25.52 -23.70
C GLY A 315 61.22 26.91 -23.17
N ALA A 316 61.99 26.95 -22.07
CA ALA A 316 63.03 27.93 -21.73
C ALA A 316 63.62 27.55 -20.36
#